data_AF-D4MP54-F1
#
_entry.id   AF-D4MP54-F1
#
_cell.length_a   1.000
_cell.length_b   1.000
_cell.length_c   1.000
_cell.angle_alpha   90.00
_cell.angle_beta   90.00
_cell.angle_gamma   90.00
#
_symmetry.space_group_name_H-M   'P 1'
#
loop_
_entity.id
_entity.type
_entity.pdbx_description
1 polymer ?
#
loop_
_entity_poly.entity_id
_entity_poly.type
_entity_poly.pdbx_seq_one_letter_code
_entity_poly.pdbx_strand_id
1 'polypeptide(L)' 'MNTSIAKAFLIRGAERNPVFTYPNREWGYGTLNLYNAFLRMRE' A
#
# COMPACT_ATOMS: atom_id res chain seq x y z
N MET A 1 -12.05 -5.45 -11.72
CA MET A 1 -10.77 -5.43 -10.98
C MET A 1 -10.54 -6.83 -10.42
N ASN A 2 -9.38 -7.46 -10.69
CA ASN A 2 -9.03 -8.73 -10.03
C ASN A 2 -8.28 -8.47 -8.71
N THR A 3 -8.19 -9.49 -7.87
CA THR A 3 -7.62 -9.37 -6.51
C THR A 3 -6.14 -9.02 -6.53
N SER A 4 -5.37 -9.46 -7.54
CA SER A 4 -3.95 -9.11 -7.71
C SER A 4 -3.74 -7.63 -8.01
N ILE A 5 -4.57 -7.06 -8.88
CA ILE A 5 -4.54 -5.63 -9.23
C ILE A 5 -4.95 -4.79 -8.02
N ALA A 6 -6.04 -5.18 -7.33
CA ALA A 6 -6.47 -4.51 -6.11
C ALA A 6 -5.34 -4.50 -5.06
N LYS A 7 -4.70 -5.65 -4.81
CA LYS A 7 -3.56 -5.76 -3.90
C LYS A 7 -2.41 -4.81 -4.30
N ALA A 8 -2.06 -4.74 -5.57
CA ALA A 8 -0.97 -3.88 -6.05
C ALA A 8 -1.23 -2.39 -5.77
N PHE A 9 -2.47 -1.92 -5.95
CA PHE A 9 -2.84 -0.52 -5.66
C PHE A 9 -2.83 -0.23 -4.16
N LEU A 10 -3.37 -1.14 -3.35
CA LEU A 10 -3.36 -0.98 -1.89
C LEU A 10 -1.93 -0.96 -1.34
N ILE A 11 -1.03 -1.79 -1.88
CA ILE A 11 0.40 -1.78 -1.52
C ILE A 11 1.08 -0.47 -1.93
N ARG A 12 0.79 0.05 -3.13
CA ARG A 12 1.38 1.32 -3.60
C ARG A 12 0.91 2.52 -2.79
N GLY A 13 -0.37 2.53 -2.39
CA GLY A 13 -0.96 3.58 -1.56
C GLY A 13 -0.59 3.51 -0.09
N ALA A 14 -0.09 2.37 0.40
CA ALA A 14 0.19 2.15 1.82
C ALA A 14 1.21 3.16 2.38
N GLU A 15 0.94 3.66 3.58
CA GLU A 15 1.85 4.51 4.33
C GLU A 15 2.92 3.68 5.05
N ARG A 16 4.17 4.17 4.99
CA ARG A 16 5.34 3.51 5.56
C ARG A 16 5.99 4.42 6.57
N ASN A 17 6.02 4.00 7.84
CA ASN A 17 6.74 4.71 8.88
C ASN A 17 8.25 4.46 8.70
N PRO A 18 9.09 5.50 8.51
CA PRO A 18 10.50 5.33 8.18
C PRO A 18 11.34 4.63 9.26
N VAL A 19 10.81 4.44 10.48
CA VAL A 19 11.45 3.66 11.55
C VAL A 19 11.49 2.17 11.23
N PHE A 20 10.62 1.67 10.36
CA PHE A 20 10.58 0.26 9.96
C PHE A 20 11.06 0.05 8.53
N THR A 21 11.71 -1.08 8.29
CA THR A 21 12.01 -1.57 6.94
C THR A 21 10.81 -2.34 6.40
N TYR A 22 10.39 -2.07 5.17
CA TYR A 22 9.26 -2.74 4.51
C TYR A 22 9.73 -3.55 3.29
N PRO A 23 9.05 -4.68 2.97
CA PRO A 23 7.98 -5.28 3.75
C PRO A 23 8.51 -5.97 5.02
N ASN A 24 7.67 -6.06 6.06
CA ASN A 24 7.98 -6.80 7.29
C ASN A 24 6.75 -7.60 7.78
N ARG A 25 6.95 -8.47 8.77
CA ARG A 25 5.90 -9.40 9.23
C ARG A 25 4.83 -8.70 10.06
N GLU A 26 5.21 -7.65 10.78
CA GLU A 26 4.37 -6.91 11.71
C GLU A 26 3.39 -5.98 10.98
N TRP A 27 3.85 -5.34 9.90
CA TRP A 27 3.11 -4.31 9.17
C TRP A 27 2.81 -4.66 7.70
N GLY A 28 3.30 -5.80 7.21
CA GLY A 28 3.20 -6.16 5.80
C GLY A 28 3.87 -5.09 4.93
N TYR A 29 3.07 -4.42 4.10
CA TYR A 29 3.54 -3.36 3.19
C TYR A 29 3.37 -1.94 3.73
N GLY A 30 2.79 -1.78 4.92
CA GLY A 30 2.43 -0.49 5.50
C GLY A 30 0.96 -0.41 5.93
N THR A 31 0.59 0.74 6.48
CA THR A 31 -0.79 1.02 6.89
C THR A 31 -1.65 1.31 5.66
N LEU A 32 -2.87 0.76 5.63
CA LEU A 32 -3.83 1.01 4.56
C LEU A 32 -4.16 2.51 4.46
N ASN A 33 -3.90 3.10 3.29
CA ASN A 33 -4.35 4.45 2.95
C ASN A 33 -5.10 4.43 1.61
N LEU A 34 -6.44 4.48 1.70
CA LEU A 34 -7.32 4.42 0.53
C LEU A 34 -7.21 5.67 -0.35
N TYR A 35 -7.04 6.85 0.25
CA TYR A 35 -6.89 8.09 -0.50
C TYR A 35 -5.65 8.04 -1.41
N ASN A 36 -4.49 7.68 -0.83
CA ASN A 36 -3.27 7.50 -1.61
C ASN A 36 -3.39 6.35 -2.61
N ALA A 37 -4.06 5.25 -2.27
CA ALA A 37 -4.25 4.14 -3.21
C ALA A 37 -5.01 4.60 -4.47
N PHE A 38 -6.09 5.37 -4.34
CA PHE A 38 -6.82 5.93 -5.48
C PHE A 38 -6.04 7.06 -6.17
N LEU A 39 -5.28 7.87 -5.44
CA LEU A 39 -4.42 8.90 -6.04
C LEU A 39 -3.37 8.27 -6.97
N ARG A 40 -2.76 7.15 -6.55
CA ARG A 40 -1.80 6.37 -7.35
C ARG A 40 -2.43 5.57 -8.51
N MET A 41 -3.76 5.51 -8.59
CA MET A 41 -4.47 4.94 -9.74
C MET A 41 -4.73 5.98 -10.83
N ARG A 42 -4.69 7.27 -10.50
CA ARG A 42 -4.87 8.39 -11.43
C ARG A 42 -3.56 8.73 -12.18
N GLU A 43 -2.41 8.42 -11.57
CA GLU A 43 -1.08 8.54 -12.18
C GLU A 43 -0.83 7.40 -13.17
#